data_AF-A0A1H4GAI2-F1
#
_entry.id   AF-A0A1H4GAI2-F1
#
_cell.length_a   1.000
_cell.length_b   1.000
_cell.length_c   1.000
_cell.angle_alpha   90.00
_cell.angle_beta   90.00
_cell.angle_gamma   90.00
#
_symmetry.space_group_name_H-M   'P 1'
#
loop_
_entity.id
_entity.type
_entity.pdbx_description
1 polymer ?
#
loop_
_entity_poly.entity_id
_entity_poly.type
_entity_poly.pdbx_seq_one_letter_code
_entity_poly.pdbx_strand_id
1 'polypeptide(L)'
;MKQQNFLFVDLISSIFLLVLLIGNFMGLLYITDGSLVISILGSLFLVVCYFFVVQLLKKNKEVMFRNKFLHGSLLFWAFFLFLGFISFNLMSHFINIEYNCKEKIKTEATTKIRLVENMAAVYKKRAKDDVLDYEAKLKTKLTQYKATKNNALRNELAVEPYKVDARVLNDPAYIDVNQVANAKVAPYQLKIENNITNIEKTISLNSKKYQSVFDNWKRLSLVATYSKLNEYVEANIKLINSKIEELPLDKTLLNVSYNKKQLPLNSPSKLNKLFPPDLALPLAIIIVIHIFILIPFLSHKVRGYRNSASRSSGPISNGGNQLRGGHIEL
;
A
#
# COMPACT_ATOMS: atom_id res chain seq x y z
N MET A 1 -41.54 26.34 -14.52
CA MET A 1 -40.08 26.15 -14.29
C MET A 1 -39.83 25.25 -13.07
N LYS A 2 -39.78 23.91 -13.23
CA LYS A 2 -39.63 22.94 -12.12
C LYS A 2 -38.42 21.99 -12.25
N GLN A 3 -37.61 22.15 -13.29
CA GLN A 3 -36.63 21.12 -13.72
C GLN A 3 -35.18 21.39 -13.25
N GLN A 4 -34.84 22.63 -12.86
CA GLN A 4 -33.47 22.99 -12.45
C GLN A 4 -33.08 22.48 -11.04
N ASN A 5 -34.01 22.49 -10.07
CA ASN A 5 -33.71 22.05 -8.69
C ASN A 5 -33.46 20.54 -8.58
N PHE A 6 -34.00 19.73 -9.51
CA PHE A 6 -33.83 18.28 -9.51
C PHE A 6 -32.41 17.86 -9.92
N LEU A 7 -31.84 18.54 -10.93
CA LEU A 7 -30.46 18.32 -11.38
C LEU A 7 -29.42 18.71 -10.32
N PHE A 8 -29.65 19.80 -9.60
CA PHE A 8 -28.70 20.29 -8.60
C PHE A 8 -28.52 19.34 -7.41
N VAL A 9 -29.62 18.80 -6.87
CA VAL A 9 -29.58 17.87 -5.74
C VAL A 9 -28.90 16.55 -6.10
N ASP A 10 -29.22 16.01 -7.27
CA ASP A 10 -28.61 14.76 -7.75
C ASP A 10 -27.11 14.97 -8.08
N LEU A 11 -26.71 16.17 -8.53
CA LEU A 11 -25.30 16.56 -8.73
C LEU A 11 -24.52 16.59 -7.42
N ILE A 12 -25.05 17.24 -6.37
CA ILE A 12 -24.39 17.28 -5.05
C ILE A 12 -24.20 15.87 -4.51
N SER A 13 -25.24 15.04 -4.55
CA SER A 13 -25.14 13.64 -4.12
C SER A 13 -24.05 12.88 -4.87
N SER A 14 -23.89 13.13 -6.18
CA SER A 14 -22.86 12.49 -7.01
C SER A 14 -21.45 12.89 -6.61
N ILE A 15 -21.23 14.16 -6.23
CA ILE A 15 -19.94 14.64 -5.71
C ILE A 15 -19.58 13.90 -4.41
N PHE A 16 -20.54 13.74 -3.49
CA PHE A 16 -20.28 13.04 -2.23
C PHE A 16 -20.11 11.52 -2.41
N LEU A 17 -20.77 10.93 -3.42
CA LEU A 17 -20.47 9.56 -3.85
C LEU A 17 -19.05 9.42 -4.39
N LEU A 18 -18.53 10.42 -5.12
CA LEU A 18 -17.14 10.45 -5.58
C LEU A 18 -16.15 10.59 -4.40
N VAL A 19 -16.45 11.44 -3.41
CA VAL A 19 -15.62 11.54 -2.19
C VAL A 19 -15.61 10.21 -1.45
N LEU A 20 -16.76 9.55 -1.32
CA LEU A 20 -16.88 8.23 -0.71
C LEU A 20 -16.09 7.17 -1.50
N LEU A 21 -16.12 7.23 -2.84
CA LEU A 21 -15.32 6.38 -3.72
C LEU A 21 -13.85 6.47 -3.38
N ILE A 22 -13.32 7.69 -3.27
CA ILE A 22 -11.90 7.95 -3.00
C ILE A 22 -11.51 7.42 -1.61
N GLY A 23 -12.33 7.69 -0.59
CA GLY A 23 -12.07 7.21 0.77
C GLY A 23 -12.07 5.69 0.88
N ASN A 24 -13.11 5.04 0.32
CA ASN A 24 -13.22 3.58 0.30
C ASN A 24 -12.10 2.95 -0.54
N PHE A 25 -11.75 3.56 -1.67
CA PHE A 25 -10.62 3.13 -2.50
C PHE A 25 -9.32 3.14 -1.70
N MET A 26 -9.02 4.23 -0.97
CA MET A 26 -7.79 4.31 -0.18
C MET A 26 -7.78 3.32 0.98
N GLY A 27 -8.91 3.14 1.68
CA GLY A 27 -9.04 2.13 2.72
C GLY A 27 -8.83 0.71 2.19
N LEU A 28 -9.42 0.39 1.03
CA LEU A 28 -9.23 -0.89 0.35
C LEU A 28 -7.80 -1.07 -0.15
N LEU A 29 -7.15 -0.03 -0.64
CA LEU A 29 -5.77 -0.09 -1.11
C LEU A 29 -4.81 -0.57 -0.01
N TYR A 30 -5.05 -0.12 1.22
CA TYR A 30 -4.35 -0.61 2.39
C TYR A 30 -4.65 -2.08 2.69
N ILE A 31 -5.92 -2.49 2.63
CA ILE A 31 -6.36 -3.88 2.91
C ILE A 31 -5.88 -4.87 1.85
N THR A 32 -5.78 -4.47 0.58
CA THR A 32 -5.44 -5.34 -0.54
C THR A 32 -3.97 -5.28 -0.91
N ASP A 33 -3.09 -4.94 0.03
CA ASP A 33 -1.63 -4.88 -0.14
C ASP A 33 -1.18 -4.01 -1.34
N GLY A 34 -1.94 -2.96 -1.67
CA GLY A 34 -1.66 -2.05 -2.79
C GLY A 34 -2.19 -2.52 -4.15
N SER A 35 -3.05 -3.54 -4.21
CA SER A 35 -3.68 -3.98 -5.47
C SER A 35 -4.70 -2.97 -6.02
N LEU A 36 -4.23 -2.08 -6.90
CA LEU A 36 -5.06 -1.03 -7.51
C LEU A 36 -6.34 -1.57 -8.16
N VAL A 37 -6.26 -2.68 -8.89
CA VAL A 37 -7.39 -3.26 -9.62
C VAL A 37 -8.50 -3.68 -8.65
N ILE A 38 -8.14 -4.40 -7.58
CA ILE A 38 -9.12 -4.89 -6.60
C ILE A 38 -9.72 -3.71 -5.82
N SER A 39 -8.90 -2.74 -5.42
CA SER A 39 -9.38 -1.58 -4.68
C SER A 39 -10.34 -0.72 -5.51
N ILE A 40 -10.06 -0.51 -6.81
CA ILE A 40 -10.95 0.23 -7.73
C ILE A 40 -12.27 -0.52 -7.91
N LEU A 41 -12.22 -1.82 -8.20
CA LEU A 41 -13.43 -2.62 -8.42
C LEU A 41 -14.30 -2.66 -7.16
N GLY A 42 -13.69 -2.89 -5.99
CA GLY A 42 -14.42 -2.93 -4.72
C GLY A 42 -15.03 -1.59 -4.33
N SER A 43 -14.32 -0.48 -4.52
CA SER A 43 -14.85 0.85 -4.19
C SER A 43 -15.95 1.28 -5.16
N LEU A 44 -15.79 0.98 -6.46
CA LEU A 44 -16.80 1.28 -7.48
C LEU A 44 -18.08 0.47 -7.24
N PHE A 45 -17.95 -0.82 -6.91
CA PHE A 45 -19.08 -1.66 -6.53
C PHE A 45 -19.85 -1.06 -5.35
N LEU A 46 -19.16 -0.63 -4.27
CA LEU A 46 -19.81 0.02 -3.13
C LEU A 46 -20.60 1.26 -3.55
N VAL A 47 -20.00 2.14 -4.36
CA VAL A 47 -20.66 3.38 -4.81
C VAL A 47 -21.88 3.09 -5.69
N VAL A 48 -21.81 2.08 -6.54
CA VAL A 48 -22.97 1.62 -7.33
C VAL A 48 -24.08 1.14 -6.41
N CYS A 49 -23.78 0.36 -5.36
CA CYS A 49 -24.77 -0.06 -4.36
C CYS A 49 -25.40 1.15 -3.65
N TYR A 50 -24.60 2.16 -3.26
CA TYR A 50 -25.11 3.40 -2.68
C TYR A 50 -26.06 4.14 -3.62
N PHE A 51 -25.68 4.29 -4.88
CA PHE A 51 -26.52 4.94 -5.88
C PHE A 51 -27.88 4.22 -6.01
N PHE A 52 -27.86 2.90 -6.16
CA PHE A 52 -29.08 2.12 -6.30
C PHE A 52 -29.97 2.20 -5.05
N VAL A 53 -29.40 2.06 -3.85
CA VAL A 53 -30.22 2.11 -2.62
C VAL A 53 -30.85 3.49 -2.43
N VAL A 54 -30.16 4.58 -2.75
CA VAL A 54 -30.72 5.95 -2.69
C VAL A 54 -31.86 6.11 -3.69
N GLN A 55 -31.72 5.60 -4.91
CA GLN A 55 -32.80 5.64 -5.91
C GLN A 55 -34.03 4.83 -5.47
N LEU A 56 -33.81 3.65 -4.88
CA LEU A 56 -34.89 2.82 -4.33
C LEU A 56 -35.58 3.50 -3.15
N LEU A 57 -34.83 4.12 -2.25
CA LEU A 57 -35.37 4.93 -1.16
C LEU A 57 -36.20 6.11 -1.69
N LYS A 58 -35.67 6.84 -2.68
CA LYS A 58 -36.35 7.97 -3.35
C LYS A 58 -37.68 7.53 -3.97
N LYS A 59 -37.68 6.44 -4.76
CA LYS A 59 -38.87 5.88 -5.43
C LYS A 59 -39.94 5.42 -4.43
N ASN A 60 -39.54 4.81 -3.32
CA ASN A 60 -40.48 4.25 -2.34
C ASN A 60 -40.91 5.25 -1.25
N LYS A 61 -40.40 6.48 -1.27
CA LYS A 61 -40.65 7.48 -0.22
C LYS A 61 -42.14 7.68 0.04
N GLU A 62 -42.95 7.86 -1.00
CA GLU A 62 -44.39 8.12 -0.85
C GLU A 62 -45.13 6.96 -0.15
N VAL A 63 -44.82 5.72 -0.53
CA VAL A 63 -45.41 4.52 0.08
C VAL A 63 -44.97 4.38 1.54
N MET A 64 -43.70 4.67 1.85
CA MET A 64 -43.19 4.64 3.22
C MET A 64 -43.90 5.65 4.12
N PHE A 65 -44.10 6.88 3.64
CA PHE A 65 -44.80 7.91 4.41
C PHE A 65 -46.28 7.57 4.60
N ARG A 66 -46.95 7.00 3.58
CA ARG A 66 -48.34 6.54 3.68
C ARG A 66 -48.51 5.44 4.74
N ASN A 67 -47.56 4.52 4.82
CA ASN A 67 -47.63 3.38 5.72
C ASN A 67 -46.91 3.61 7.06
N LYS A 68 -46.67 4.87 7.46
CA LYS A 68 -45.96 5.23 8.71
C LYS A 68 -44.64 4.47 8.92
N PHE A 69 -43.89 4.22 7.84
CA PHE A 69 -42.62 3.48 7.81
C PHE A 69 -42.70 1.98 8.18
N LEU A 70 -43.89 1.42 8.41
CA LEU A 70 -44.13 -0.02 8.56
C LEU A 70 -44.28 -0.68 7.18
N HIS A 71 -43.25 -0.58 6.35
CA HIS A 71 -43.21 -1.13 4.99
C HIS A 71 -41.89 -1.83 4.71
N GLY A 72 -41.88 -2.83 3.82
CA GLY A 72 -40.67 -3.59 3.45
C GLY A 72 -39.51 -2.72 2.94
N SER A 73 -39.79 -1.49 2.50
CA SER A 73 -38.79 -0.49 2.12
C SER A 73 -37.87 -0.04 3.26
N LEU A 74 -38.19 -0.35 4.52
CA LEU A 74 -37.27 -0.17 5.66
C LEU A 74 -35.98 -1.00 5.48
N LEU A 75 -36.05 -2.12 4.74
CA LEU A 75 -34.88 -2.93 4.40
C LEU A 75 -33.84 -2.13 3.62
N PHE A 76 -34.25 -1.17 2.78
CA PHE A 76 -33.32 -0.31 2.05
C PHE A 76 -32.58 0.66 2.97
N TRP A 77 -33.19 1.11 4.07
CA TRP A 77 -32.50 1.88 5.10
C TRP A 77 -31.49 1.02 5.86
N ALA A 78 -31.87 -0.19 6.25
CA ALA A 78 -30.94 -1.12 6.89
C ALA A 78 -29.74 -1.43 5.98
N PHE A 79 -29.98 -1.66 4.69
CA PHE A 79 -28.92 -1.87 3.70
C PHE A 79 -28.03 -0.63 3.54
N PHE A 80 -28.61 0.58 3.49
CA PHE A 80 -27.83 1.82 3.43
C PHE A 80 -26.94 2.01 4.68
N LEU A 81 -27.47 1.73 5.87
CA LEU A 81 -26.69 1.80 7.11
C LEU A 81 -25.57 0.75 7.15
N PHE A 82 -25.83 -0.46 6.62
CA PHE A 82 -24.81 -1.50 6.48
C PHE A 82 -23.68 -1.07 5.55
N LEU A 83 -23.99 -0.48 4.39
CA LEU A 83 -22.98 0.12 3.52
C LEU A 83 -22.20 1.23 4.25
N GLY A 84 -22.89 2.03 5.05
CA GLY A 84 -22.30 3.06 5.92
C GLY A 84 -21.29 2.49 6.91
N PHE A 85 -21.63 1.38 7.55
CA PHE A 85 -20.73 0.67 8.44
C PHE A 85 -19.48 0.16 7.72
N ILE A 86 -19.62 -0.43 6.52
CA ILE A 86 -18.46 -0.85 5.72
C ILE A 86 -17.57 0.35 5.40
N SER A 87 -18.16 1.42 4.86
CA SER A 87 -17.40 2.63 4.50
C SER A 87 -16.73 3.28 5.70
N PHE A 88 -17.37 3.25 6.87
CA PHE A 88 -16.81 3.75 8.12
C PHE A 88 -15.54 2.97 8.51
N ASN A 89 -15.57 1.65 8.44
CA ASN A 89 -14.39 0.83 8.74
C ASN A 89 -13.25 1.09 7.75
N LEU A 90 -13.55 1.21 6.45
CA LEU A 90 -12.56 1.53 5.42
C LEU A 90 -11.93 2.91 5.63
N MET A 91 -12.76 3.93 5.89
CA MET A 91 -12.32 5.30 6.14
C MET A 91 -11.53 5.42 7.44
N SER A 92 -11.99 4.76 8.52
CA SER A 92 -11.28 4.73 9.79
C SER A 92 -9.90 4.10 9.63
N HIS A 93 -9.80 2.99 8.89
CA HIS A 93 -8.51 2.35 8.57
C HIS A 93 -7.59 3.27 7.77
N PHE A 94 -8.11 3.92 6.73
CA PHE A 94 -7.39 4.91 5.94
C PHE A 94 -6.81 6.03 6.83
N ILE A 95 -7.65 6.67 7.63
CA ILE A 95 -7.25 7.77 8.53
C ILE A 95 -6.23 7.29 9.58
N ASN A 96 -6.43 6.11 10.16
CA ASN A 96 -5.51 5.57 11.16
C ASN A 96 -4.08 5.41 10.59
N ILE A 97 -3.96 4.96 9.34
CA ILE A 97 -2.65 4.85 8.69
C ILE A 97 -2.04 6.23 8.41
N GLU A 98 -2.84 7.17 7.92
CA GLU A 98 -2.38 8.52 7.55
C GLU A 98 -1.92 9.35 8.74
N TYR A 99 -2.56 9.20 9.90
CA TYR A 99 -2.32 10.06 11.06
C TYR A 99 -1.54 9.36 12.18
N ASN A 100 -1.83 8.09 12.49
CA ASN A 100 -1.22 7.42 13.64
C ASN A 100 -0.01 6.56 13.25
N CYS A 101 -0.04 5.92 12.08
CA CYS A 101 1.02 4.98 11.68
C CYS A 101 2.15 5.62 10.88
N LYS A 102 1.93 6.83 10.34
CA LYS A 102 2.78 7.47 9.34
C LYS A 102 4.25 7.56 9.73
N GLU A 103 4.54 8.11 10.91
CA GLU A 103 5.91 8.27 11.39
C GLU A 103 6.59 6.93 11.65
N LYS A 104 5.84 5.92 12.11
CA LYS A 104 6.39 4.57 12.33
C LYS A 104 6.74 3.89 11.01
N ILE A 105 5.87 3.99 10.01
CA ILE A 105 6.10 3.46 8.65
C ILE A 105 7.36 4.11 8.05
N LYS A 106 7.46 5.45 8.10
CA LYS A 106 8.62 6.18 7.59
C LYS A 106 9.92 5.76 8.29
N THR A 107 9.89 5.67 9.61
CA THR A 107 11.06 5.28 10.41
C THR A 107 11.51 3.87 10.05
N GLU A 108 10.61 2.89 10.06
CA GLU A 108 10.94 1.50 9.71
C GLU A 108 11.46 1.37 8.28
N ALA A 109 10.84 2.10 7.34
CA ALA A 109 11.26 2.11 5.96
C ALA A 109 12.69 2.67 5.81
N THR A 110 12.92 3.84 6.38
CA THR A 110 14.22 4.53 6.31
C THR A 110 15.33 3.70 6.95
N THR A 111 15.09 3.08 8.11
CA THR A 111 16.07 2.21 8.76
C THR A 111 16.46 1.03 7.86
N LYS A 112 15.48 0.37 7.23
CA LYS A 112 15.72 -0.76 6.33
C LYS A 112 16.42 -0.36 5.04
N ILE A 113 16.06 0.79 4.45
CA ILE A 113 16.71 1.32 3.24
C ILE A 113 18.16 1.70 3.54
N ARG A 114 18.40 2.43 4.63
CA ARG A 114 19.74 2.84 5.06
C ARG A 114 20.63 1.65 5.38
N LEU A 115 20.07 0.56 5.92
CA LEU A 115 20.82 -0.68 6.14
C LEU A 115 21.44 -1.20 4.83
N VAL A 116 20.63 -1.25 3.76
CA VAL A 116 21.10 -1.70 2.44
C VAL A 116 22.18 -0.77 1.88
N GLU A 117 22.00 0.55 2.00
CA GLU A 117 23.01 1.53 1.58
C GLU A 117 24.33 1.39 2.35
N ASN A 118 24.23 1.21 3.67
CA ASN A 118 25.40 1.00 4.52
C ASN A 118 26.14 -0.29 4.15
N MET A 119 25.42 -1.38 3.87
CA MET A 119 26.06 -2.62 3.43
C MET A 119 26.79 -2.46 2.09
N ALA A 120 26.20 -1.71 1.15
CA ALA A 120 26.85 -1.41 -0.12
C ALA A 120 28.15 -0.61 0.09
N ALA A 121 28.13 0.37 0.99
CA ALA A 121 29.31 1.14 1.36
C ALA A 121 30.39 0.28 2.05
N VAL A 122 29.99 -0.62 2.95
CA VAL A 122 30.91 -1.57 3.60
C VAL A 122 31.57 -2.49 2.57
N TYR A 123 30.80 -3.06 1.64
CA TYR A 123 31.36 -3.87 0.56
C TYR A 123 32.34 -3.06 -0.30
N LYS A 124 31.96 -1.85 -0.73
CA LYS A 124 32.82 -0.99 -1.56
C LYS A 124 34.17 -0.74 -0.90
N LYS A 125 34.18 -0.44 0.39
CA LYS A 125 35.42 -0.22 1.14
C LYS A 125 36.21 -1.53 1.24
N ARG A 126 35.58 -2.59 1.75
CA ARG A 126 36.21 -3.91 1.92
C ARG A 126 36.84 -4.43 0.63
N ALA A 127 36.12 -4.39 -0.48
CA ALA A 127 36.60 -4.92 -1.76
C ALA A 127 37.85 -4.16 -2.27
N LYS A 128 37.91 -2.85 -2.06
CA LYS A 128 39.10 -2.06 -2.42
C LYS A 128 40.29 -2.40 -1.53
N ASP A 129 40.07 -2.46 -0.23
CA ASP A 129 41.11 -2.80 0.75
C ASP A 129 41.65 -4.22 0.48
N ASP A 130 40.76 -5.18 0.17
CA ASP A 130 41.12 -6.57 -0.08
C ASP A 130 42.04 -6.77 -1.29
N VAL A 131 41.82 -6.01 -2.36
CA VAL A 131 42.67 -6.04 -3.56
C VAL A 131 44.06 -5.48 -3.28
N LEU A 132 44.12 -4.37 -2.53
CA LEU A 132 45.39 -3.77 -2.13
C LEU A 132 46.19 -4.71 -1.23
N ASP A 133 45.51 -5.35 -0.26
CA ASP A 133 46.11 -6.35 0.62
C ASP A 133 46.56 -7.59 -0.15
N TYR A 134 45.78 -8.03 -1.14
CA TYR A 134 46.15 -9.13 -2.03
C TYR A 134 47.42 -8.81 -2.82
N GLU A 135 47.50 -7.64 -3.43
CA GLU A 135 48.69 -7.18 -4.16
C GLU A 135 49.92 -7.12 -3.23
N ALA A 136 49.78 -6.48 -2.07
CA ALA A 136 50.87 -6.34 -1.12
C ALA A 136 51.38 -7.69 -0.63
N LYS A 137 50.48 -8.59 -0.18
CA LYS A 137 50.86 -9.93 0.30
C LYS A 137 51.48 -10.78 -0.82
N LEU A 138 50.97 -10.69 -2.04
CA LEU A 138 51.52 -11.41 -3.19
C LEU A 138 52.95 -10.92 -3.50
N LYS A 139 53.17 -9.60 -3.56
CA LYS A 139 54.51 -9.02 -3.80
C LYS A 139 55.50 -9.42 -2.71
N THR A 140 55.09 -9.37 -1.44
CA THR A 140 55.92 -9.81 -0.31
C THR A 140 56.30 -11.28 -0.45
N LYS A 141 55.33 -12.17 -0.69
CA LYS A 141 55.59 -13.61 -0.83
C LYS A 141 56.47 -13.94 -2.04
N LEU A 142 56.24 -13.31 -3.18
CA LEU A 142 57.09 -13.49 -4.37
C LEU A 142 58.53 -13.01 -4.12
N THR A 143 58.71 -11.88 -3.44
CA THR A 143 60.03 -11.35 -3.08
C THR A 143 60.75 -12.29 -2.12
N GLN A 144 60.05 -12.79 -1.10
CA GLN A 144 60.61 -13.75 -0.14
C GLN A 144 60.97 -15.09 -0.82
N TYR A 145 60.12 -15.58 -1.73
CA TYR A 145 60.37 -16.80 -2.47
C TYR A 145 61.59 -16.66 -3.40
N LYS A 146 61.70 -15.52 -4.11
CA LYS A 146 62.86 -15.19 -4.94
C LYS A 146 64.17 -15.20 -4.15
N ALA A 147 64.17 -14.69 -2.93
CA ALA A 147 65.35 -14.64 -2.06
C ALA A 147 65.69 -16.00 -1.41
N THR A 148 64.70 -16.74 -0.94
CA THR A 148 64.91 -17.93 -0.09
C THR A 148 64.81 -19.27 -0.81
N LYS A 149 64.11 -19.31 -1.96
CA LYS A 149 63.78 -20.55 -2.70
C LYS A 149 63.04 -21.58 -1.84
N ASN A 150 62.28 -21.12 -0.83
CA ASN A 150 61.58 -21.99 0.11
C ASN A 150 60.38 -22.70 -0.56
N ASN A 151 60.37 -24.05 -0.50
CA ASN A 151 59.29 -24.88 -1.05
C ASN A 151 57.92 -24.64 -0.39
N ALA A 152 57.87 -24.23 0.88
CA ALA A 152 56.60 -23.88 1.53
C ALA A 152 55.96 -22.64 0.88
N LEU A 153 56.76 -21.60 0.62
CA LEU A 153 56.30 -20.40 -0.09
C LEU A 153 55.89 -20.73 -1.53
N ARG A 154 56.62 -21.62 -2.21
CA ARG A 154 56.24 -22.12 -3.54
C ARG A 154 54.84 -22.75 -3.51
N ASN A 155 54.58 -23.62 -2.54
CA ASN A 155 53.30 -24.31 -2.42
C ASN A 155 52.16 -23.33 -2.13
N GLU A 156 52.37 -22.33 -1.27
CA GLU A 156 51.38 -21.27 -1.00
C GLU A 156 51.09 -20.41 -2.25
N LEU A 157 52.12 -20.05 -3.01
CA LEU A 157 51.96 -19.26 -4.24
C LEU A 157 51.25 -20.04 -5.36
N ALA A 158 51.37 -21.37 -5.37
CA ALA A 158 50.79 -22.25 -6.40
C ALA A 158 49.28 -22.49 -6.22
N VAL A 159 48.73 -22.22 -5.04
CA VAL A 159 47.31 -22.46 -4.71
C VAL A 159 46.52 -21.16 -4.59
N GLU A 160 45.20 -21.26 -4.47
CA GLU A 160 44.35 -20.12 -4.14
C GLU A 160 44.80 -19.47 -2.82
N PRO A 161 44.83 -18.13 -2.73
CA PRO A 161 44.25 -17.17 -3.68
C PRO A 161 45.19 -16.68 -4.79
N TYR A 162 46.46 -17.09 -4.81
CA TYR A 162 47.50 -16.53 -5.70
C TYR A 162 47.63 -17.27 -7.04
N LYS A 163 47.62 -18.60 -6.98
CA LYS A 163 47.66 -19.53 -8.12
C LYS A 163 48.66 -19.13 -9.22
N VAL A 164 49.88 -18.79 -8.82
CA VAL A 164 50.99 -18.40 -9.72
C VAL A 164 51.38 -19.61 -10.58
N ASP A 165 51.66 -19.36 -11.86
CA ASP A 165 51.98 -20.42 -12.82
C ASP A 165 53.24 -21.18 -12.41
N ALA A 166 53.21 -22.52 -12.52
CA ALA A 166 54.33 -23.37 -12.17
C ALA A 166 55.61 -23.02 -12.95
N ARG A 167 55.50 -22.56 -14.20
CA ARG A 167 56.64 -22.10 -15.02
C ARG A 167 57.35 -20.91 -14.37
N VAL A 168 56.59 -19.96 -13.82
CA VAL A 168 57.13 -18.80 -13.08
C VAL A 168 57.76 -19.26 -11.77
N LEU A 169 57.14 -20.22 -11.08
CA LEU A 169 57.64 -20.72 -9.79
C LEU A 169 58.85 -21.65 -9.91
N ASN A 170 59.08 -22.27 -11.06
CA ASN A 170 60.20 -23.20 -11.28
C ASN A 170 61.55 -22.49 -11.46
N ASP A 171 61.55 -21.20 -11.79
CA ASP A 171 62.77 -20.40 -11.90
C ASP A 171 62.69 -19.10 -11.07
N PRO A 172 62.88 -19.18 -9.74
CA PRO A 172 62.66 -18.06 -8.83
C PRO A 172 63.60 -16.87 -9.08
N ALA A 173 64.78 -17.08 -9.65
CA ALA A 173 65.78 -16.02 -9.85
C ALA A 173 65.31 -14.95 -10.86
N TYR A 174 64.50 -15.35 -11.84
CA TYR A 174 64.02 -14.48 -12.92
C TYR A 174 62.57 -14.01 -12.74
N ILE A 175 61.96 -14.23 -11.56
CA ILE A 175 60.62 -13.69 -11.27
C ILE A 175 60.68 -12.15 -11.29
N ASP A 176 59.90 -11.55 -12.18
CA ASP A 176 59.49 -10.15 -12.10
C ASP A 176 58.25 -10.06 -11.19
N VAL A 177 58.50 -9.64 -9.94
CA VAL A 177 57.48 -9.54 -8.90
C VAL A 177 56.34 -8.60 -9.30
N ASN A 178 56.66 -7.47 -9.94
CA ASN A 178 55.65 -6.48 -10.31
C ASN A 178 54.81 -6.97 -11.48
N GLN A 179 55.43 -7.54 -12.50
CA GLN A 179 54.71 -8.08 -13.65
C GLN A 179 53.75 -9.20 -13.24
N VAL A 180 54.22 -10.14 -12.42
CA VAL A 180 53.39 -11.26 -11.93
C VAL A 180 52.26 -10.76 -11.03
N ALA A 181 52.56 -9.85 -10.10
CA ALA A 181 51.54 -9.28 -9.22
C ALA A 181 50.48 -8.52 -10.02
N ASN A 182 50.88 -7.64 -10.94
CA ASN A 182 49.95 -6.87 -11.77
C ASN A 182 49.04 -7.79 -12.61
N ALA A 183 49.61 -8.83 -13.23
CA ALA A 183 48.85 -9.80 -14.01
C ALA A 183 47.82 -10.57 -13.17
N LYS A 184 48.11 -10.83 -11.89
CA LYS A 184 47.20 -11.51 -10.96
C LYS A 184 46.17 -10.58 -10.33
N VAL A 185 46.51 -9.31 -10.14
CA VAL A 185 45.64 -8.30 -9.52
C VAL A 185 44.61 -7.75 -10.51
N ALA A 186 44.99 -7.55 -11.79
CA ALA A 186 44.15 -6.92 -12.80
C ALA A 186 42.75 -7.58 -12.98
N PRO A 187 42.61 -8.92 -13.01
CA PRO A 187 41.29 -9.54 -13.10
C PRO A 187 40.39 -9.23 -11.89
N TYR A 188 40.95 -9.19 -10.68
CA TYR A 188 40.21 -8.85 -9.47
C TYR A 188 39.80 -7.38 -9.45
N GLN A 189 40.70 -6.46 -9.84
CA GLN A 189 40.39 -5.03 -9.96
C GLN A 189 39.20 -4.80 -10.89
N LEU A 190 39.26 -5.33 -12.12
CA LEU A 190 38.19 -5.18 -13.10
C LEU A 190 36.87 -5.77 -12.62
N LYS A 191 36.91 -6.95 -11.99
CA LYS A 191 35.71 -7.60 -11.44
C LYS A 191 35.09 -6.76 -10.31
N ILE A 192 35.91 -6.24 -9.40
CA ILE A 192 35.45 -5.45 -8.25
C ILE A 192 34.92 -4.09 -8.69
N GLU A 193 35.57 -3.40 -9.63
CA GLU A 193 35.07 -2.15 -10.19
C GLU A 193 33.70 -2.34 -10.86
N ASN A 194 33.54 -3.41 -11.63
CA ASN A 194 32.25 -3.77 -12.23
C ASN A 194 31.20 -4.09 -11.17
N ASN A 195 31.55 -4.87 -10.14
CA ASN A 195 30.65 -5.19 -9.04
C ASN A 195 30.23 -3.93 -8.25
N ILE A 196 31.17 -3.04 -7.92
CA ILE A 196 30.89 -1.76 -7.25
C ILE A 196 29.95 -0.92 -8.10
N THR A 197 30.24 -0.75 -9.39
CA THR A 197 29.41 0.04 -10.31
C THR A 197 27.99 -0.53 -10.42
N ASN A 198 27.86 -1.86 -10.53
CA ASN A 198 26.57 -2.53 -10.59
C ASN A 198 25.77 -2.39 -9.29
N ILE A 199 26.44 -2.54 -8.14
CA ILE A 199 25.83 -2.38 -6.81
C ILE A 199 25.38 -0.93 -6.62
N GLU A 200 26.23 0.06 -6.91
CA GLU A 200 25.89 1.48 -6.77
C GLU A 200 24.71 1.85 -7.68
N LYS A 201 24.73 1.43 -8.94
CA LYS A 201 23.64 1.70 -9.88
C LYS A 201 22.33 1.07 -9.43
N THR A 202 22.37 -0.17 -8.95
CA THR A 202 21.16 -0.91 -8.54
C THR A 202 20.63 -0.41 -7.21
N ILE A 203 21.49 -0.33 -6.19
CA ILE A 203 21.11 0.03 -4.82
C ILE A 203 20.83 1.52 -4.69
N SER A 204 21.68 2.42 -5.19
CA SER A 204 21.44 3.86 -5.04
C SER A 204 20.13 4.28 -5.72
N LEU A 205 19.87 3.77 -6.93
CA LEU A 205 18.65 4.09 -7.66
C LEU A 205 17.41 3.49 -6.97
N ASN A 206 17.47 2.23 -6.54
CA ASN A 206 16.33 1.58 -5.90
C ASN A 206 16.06 2.12 -4.50
N SER A 207 17.09 2.35 -3.68
CA SER A 207 16.95 2.98 -2.36
C SER A 207 16.33 4.36 -2.48
N LYS A 208 16.76 5.20 -3.44
CA LYS A 208 16.11 6.49 -3.72
C LYS A 208 14.65 6.33 -4.13
N LYS A 209 14.32 5.37 -5.00
CA LYS A 209 12.94 5.09 -5.41
C LYS A 209 12.08 4.71 -4.20
N TYR A 210 12.51 3.75 -3.40
CA TYR A 210 11.83 3.32 -2.17
C TYR A 210 11.68 4.48 -1.19
N GLN A 211 12.76 5.19 -0.87
CA GLN A 211 12.75 6.32 0.05
C GLN A 211 11.77 7.41 -0.41
N SER A 212 11.72 7.70 -1.72
CA SER A 212 10.80 8.69 -2.28
C SER A 212 9.32 8.35 -2.10
N VAL A 213 8.97 7.06 -1.96
CA VAL A 213 7.59 6.64 -1.68
C VAL A 213 7.20 7.04 -0.26
N PHE A 214 8.09 6.85 0.69
CA PHE A 214 7.82 7.13 2.11
C PHE A 214 7.96 8.62 2.45
N ASP A 215 8.99 9.30 1.93
CA ASP A 215 9.23 10.72 2.19
C ASP A 215 8.09 11.59 1.65
N ASN A 216 7.70 11.35 0.40
CA ASN A 216 6.62 12.09 -0.26
C ASN A 216 5.24 11.49 0.00
N TRP A 217 5.16 10.45 0.82
CA TRP A 217 3.91 9.76 1.16
C TRP A 217 3.07 9.39 -0.08
N LYS A 218 3.69 8.71 -1.05
CA LYS A 218 3.08 8.31 -2.32
C LYS A 218 2.03 7.21 -2.09
N ARG A 219 0.81 7.61 -1.68
CA ARG A 219 -0.30 6.74 -1.25
C ARG A 219 -0.54 5.53 -2.15
N LEU A 220 -0.55 5.74 -3.47
CA LEU A 220 -0.85 4.68 -4.45
C LEU A 220 0.17 3.53 -4.47
N SER A 221 1.43 3.81 -4.13
CA SER A 221 2.50 2.80 -4.12
C SER A 221 2.96 2.44 -2.71
N LEU A 222 2.51 3.14 -1.68
CA LEU A 222 3.02 3.02 -0.31
C LEU A 222 2.95 1.60 0.24
N VAL A 223 1.80 0.97 0.13
CA VAL A 223 1.54 -0.34 0.74
C VAL A 223 2.29 -1.45 0.01
N ALA A 224 2.21 -1.44 -1.31
CA ALA A 224 2.93 -2.38 -2.15
C ALA A 224 4.45 -2.28 -1.98
N THR A 225 4.96 -1.05 -1.75
CA THR A 225 6.39 -0.82 -1.49
C THR A 225 6.76 -1.26 -0.08
N TYR A 226 5.90 -0.96 0.91
CA TYR A 226 6.12 -1.34 2.30
C TYR A 226 6.09 -2.86 2.49
N SER A 227 5.16 -3.59 1.86
CA SER A 227 5.08 -5.05 1.96
C SER A 227 6.32 -5.74 1.40
N LYS A 228 6.82 -5.28 0.24
CA LYS A 228 8.02 -5.81 -0.43
C LYS A 228 9.35 -5.34 0.17
N LEU A 229 9.33 -4.46 1.17
CA LEU A 229 10.55 -3.87 1.71
C LEU A 229 11.49 -4.90 2.35
N ASN A 230 10.94 -5.92 3.04
CA ASN A 230 11.76 -6.98 3.60
C ASN A 230 12.45 -7.80 2.51
N GLU A 231 11.72 -8.17 1.45
CA GLU A 231 12.27 -8.88 0.30
C GLU A 231 13.38 -8.05 -0.37
N TYR A 232 13.18 -6.74 -0.50
CA TYR A 232 14.22 -5.82 -0.98
C TYR A 232 15.49 -5.88 -0.12
N VAL A 233 15.37 -5.82 1.20
CA VAL A 233 16.52 -5.91 2.12
C VAL A 233 17.23 -7.26 1.97
N GLU A 234 16.49 -8.37 2.01
CA GLU A 234 17.05 -9.73 1.93
C GLU A 234 17.74 -10.00 0.59
N ALA A 235 17.13 -9.58 -0.53
CA ALA A 235 17.71 -9.72 -1.84
C ALA A 235 19.07 -8.99 -1.95
N ASN A 236 19.18 -7.80 -1.35
CA ASN A 236 20.43 -7.05 -1.36
C ASN A 236 21.46 -7.60 -0.38
N ILE A 237 21.07 -8.11 0.79
CA ILE A 237 21.98 -8.85 1.68
C ILE A 237 22.60 -10.02 0.93
N LYS A 238 21.78 -10.82 0.25
CA LYS A 238 22.24 -11.99 -0.53
C LYS A 238 23.16 -11.58 -1.67
N LEU A 239 22.80 -10.54 -2.43
CA LEU A 239 23.63 -10.00 -3.50
C LEU A 239 25.01 -9.58 -2.98
N ILE A 240 25.06 -8.78 -1.92
CA ILE A 240 26.31 -8.27 -1.37
C ILE A 240 27.17 -9.42 -0.85
N ASN A 241 26.60 -10.36 -0.10
CA ASN A 241 27.33 -11.52 0.40
C ASN A 241 27.89 -12.39 -0.73
N SER A 242 27.14 -12.61 -1.81
CA SER A 242 27.68 -13.31 -2.98
C SER A 242 28.86 -12.59 -3.63
N LYS A 243 28.92 -11.25 -3.53
CA LYS A 243 30.07 -10.47 -4.04
C LYS A 243 31.26 -10.49 -3.09
N ILE A 244 31.03 -10.69 -1.79
CA ILE A 244 32.11 -10.88 -0.81
C ILE A 244 32.81 -12.23 -1.01
N GLU A 245 32.07 -13.30 -1.33
CA GLU A 245 32.66 -14.62 -1.61
C GLU A 245 33.61 -14.61 -2.82
N GLU A 246 33.43 -13.64 -3.72
CA GLU A 246 34.25 -13.43 -4.91
C GLU A 246 35.57 -12.68 -4.63
N LEU A 247 35.79 -12.18 -3.41
CA LEU A 247 37.00 -11.44 -3.03
C LEU A 247 38.22 -12.35 -2.92
N PRO A 248 39.44 -11.88 -3.24
CA PRO A 248 40.64 -12.72 -3.20
C PRO A 248 41.02 -13.18 -1.78
N LEU A 249 40.88 -12.37 -0.73
CA LEU A 249 41.30 -12.73 0.63
C LEU A 249 40.14 -12.79 1.63
N ASP A 250 39.52 -11.66 1.96
CA ASP A 250 38.47 -11.55 2.98
C ASP A 250 37.08 -11.94 2.42
N LYS A 251 36.79 -13.23 2.47
CA LYS A 251 35.50 -13.82 2.08
C LYS A 251 34.48 -13.87 3.23
N THR A 252 34.73 -13.17 4.34
CA THR A 252 33.89 -13.26 5.54
C THR A 252 32.54 -12.58 5.30
N LEU A 253 31.46 -13.37 5.29
CA LEU A 253 30.11 -12.88 5.03
C LEU A 253 29.67 -11.82 6.07
N LEU A 254 28.90 -10.83 5.61
CA LEU A 254 28.24 -9.88 6.51
C LEU A 254 27.04 -10.57 7.15
N ASN A 255 27.11 -10.77 8.47
CA ASN A 255 25.96 -11.22 9.25
C ASN A 255 25.13 -9.99 9.67
N VAL A 256 23.96 -9.83 9.05
CA VAL A 256 23.11 -8.67 9.27
C VAL A 256 21.77 -9.13 9.83
N SER A 257 21.55 -8.79 11.11
CA SER A 257 20.25 -8.93 11.75
C SER A 257 19.49 -7.61 11.63
N TYR A 258 18.22 -7.70 11.25
CA TYR A 258 17.32 -6.55 11.22
C TYR A 258 15.90 -6.96 11.60
N ASN A 259 15.12 -5.98 12.04
CA ASN A 259 13.74 -6.23 12.42
C ASN A 259 12.87 -6.49 11.18
N LYS A 260 12.50 -7.75 10.96
CA LYS A 260 11.61 -8.17 9.87
C LYS A 260 10.13 -7.88 10.15
N LYS A 261 9.76 -7.58 11.41
CA LYS A 261 8.37 -7.23 11.73
C LYS A 261 7.95 -6.01 10.92
N GLN A 262 6.75 -6.08 10.36
CA GLN A 262 6.08 -5.00 9.66
C GLN A 262 4.75 -4.75 10.34
N LEU A 263 4.26 -3.52 10.22
CA LEU A 263 2.91 -3.18 10.62
C LEU A 263 1.91 -3.92 9.73
N PRO A 264 0.83 -4.50 10.31
CA PRO A 264 -0.16 -5.24 9.56
C PRO A 264 -1.13 -4.29 8.84
N LEU A 265 -0.63 -3.51 7.88
CA LEU A 265 -1.41 -2.48 7.18
C LEU A 265 -2.62 -3.05 6.41
N ASN A 266 -2.57 -4.33 6.05
CA ASN A 266 -3.67 -5.03 5.39
C ASN A 266 -4.76 -5.54 6.32
N SER A 267 -4.56 -5.45 7.64
CA SER A 267 -5.46 -5.99 8.63
C SER A 267 -5.89 -4.91 9.63
N PRO A 268 -7.06 -4.27 9.40
CA PRO A 268 -7.56 -3.20 10.27
C PRO A 268 -7.65 -3.65 11.74
N SER A 269 -8.13 -4.86 12.00
CA SER A 269 -8.27 -5.39 13.36
C SER A 269 -6.92 -5.58 14.07
N LYS A 270 -5.89 -6.07 13.37
CA LYS A 270 -4.55 -6.21 13.94
C LYS A 270 -3.87 -4.86 14.11
N LEU A 271 -4.05 -3.94 13.15
CA LEU A 271 -3.48 -2.60 13.22
C LEU A 271 -4.10 -1.79 14.37
N ASN A 272 -5.42 -1.85 14.55
CA ASN A 272 -6.14 -1.13 15.60
C ASN A 272 -5.75 -1.58 17.01
N LYS A 273 -5.26 -2.81 17.18
CA LYS A 273 -4.69 -3.26 18.48
C LYS A 273 -3.36 -2.59 18.81
N LEU A 274 -2.60 -2.17 17.79
CA LEU A 274 -1.30 -1.52 17.94
C LEU A 274 -1.44 0.00 17.94
N PHE A 275 -2.34 0.52 17.10
CA PHE A 275 -2.64 1.93 16.91
C PHE A 275 -4.16 2.10 16.95
N PRO A 276 -4.77 2.29 18.12
CA PRO A 276 -6.21 2.50 18.22
C PRO A 276 -6.62 3.73 17.40
N PRO A 277 -7.59 3.60 16.48
CA PRO A 277 -8.04 4.74 15.69
C PRO A 277 -8.81 5.73 16.56
N ASP A 278 -8.63 7.02 16.31
CA ASP A 278 -9.61 8.01 16.73
C ASP A 278 -10.86 7.81 15.87
N LEU A 279 -11.94 7.31 16.49
CA LEU A 279 -13.19 7.03 15.81
C LEU A 279 -14.05 8.28 15.59
N ALA A 280 -13.79 9.38 16.30
CA ALA A 280 -14.63 10.57 16.23
C ALA A 280 -14.52 11.26 14.86
N LEU A 281 -13.30 11.45 14.36
CA LEU A 281 -13.05 12.04 13.06
C LEU A 281 -13.66 11.25 11.88
N PRO A 282 -13.38 9.94 11.68
CA PRO A 282 -14.00 9.17 10.61
C PRO A 282 -15.52 9.12 10.74
N LEU A 283 -16.06 9.07 11.96
CA LEU A 283 -17.51 9.06 12.18
C LEU A 283 -18.14 10.39 11.71
N ALA A 284 -17.56 11.53 12.10
CA ALA A 284 -18.03 12.83 11.68
C ALA A 284 -18.00 12.98 10.14
N ILE A 285 -16.90 12.59 9.50
CA ILE A 285 -16.75 12.62 8.03
C ILE A 285 -17.82 11.75 7.36
N ILE A 286 -18.00 10.52 7.85
CA ILE A 286 -19.01 9.58 7.32
C ILE A 286 -20.41 10.16 7.45
N ILE A 287 -20.78 10.71 8.61
CA ILE A 287 -22.11 11.30 8.84
C ILE A 287 -22.37 12.42 7.84
N VAL A 288 -21.42 13.35 7.68
CA VAL A 288 -21.55 14.46 6.72
C VAL A 288 -21.74 13.92 5.31
N ILE A 289 -20.88 13.01 4.85
CA ILE A 289 -20.99 12.42 3.50
C ILE A 289 -22.36 11.76 3.30
N HIS A 290 -22.85 11.00 4.27
CA HIS A 290 -24.11 10.28 4.16
C HIS A 290 -25.33 11.22 4.14
N ILE A 291 -25.30 12.33 4.89
CA ILE A 291 -26.34 13.37 4.82
C ILE A 291 -26.43 13.92 3.38
N PHE A 292 -25.30 14.24 2.76
CA PHE A 292 -25.27 14.78 1.41
C PHE A 292 -25.69 13.76 0.34
N ILE A 293 -25.30 12.48 0.50
CA ILE A 293 -25.76 11.38 -0.37
C ILE A 293 -27.28 11.18 -0.27
N LEU A 294 -27.88 11.47 0.88
CA LEU A 294 -29.32 11.31 1.10
C LEU A 294 -30.17 12.50 0.63
N ILE A 295 -29.59 13.62 0.20
CA ILE A 295 -30.36 14.81 -0.23
C ILE A 295 -31.40 14.46 -1.31
N PRO A 296 -31.12 13.66 -2.36
CA PRO A 296 -32.12 13.24 -3.34
C PRO A 296 -33.37 12.59 -2.73
N PHE A 297 -33.17 11.77 -1.69
CA PHE A 297 -34.27 11.19 -0.92
C PHE A 297 -34.97 12.27 -0.08
N LEU A 298 -34.23 13.07 0.69
CA LEU A 298 -34.77 14.06 1.61
C LEU A 298 -35.58 15.15 0.89
N SER A 299 -35.10 15.62 -0.26
CA SER A 299 -35.74 16.67 -1.06
C SER A 299 -36.90 16.18 -1.94
N HIS A 300 -37.07 14.87 -2.10
CA HIS A 300 -38.19 14.33 -2.89
C HIS A 300 -39.54 14.65 -2.23
N LYS A 301 -40.46 15.28 -2.96
CA LYS A 301 -41.76 15.69 -2.41
C LYS A 301 -42.67 14.47 -2.20
N VAL A 302 -43.39 14.44 -1.09
CA VAL A 302 -44.47 13.49 -0.82
C VAL A 302 -45.78 14.27 -0.91
N ARG A 303 -46.77 13.79 -1.68
CA ARG A 303 -48.09 14.42 -1.75
C ARG A 303 -48.84 14.14 -0.46
N GLY A 304 -49.05 15.16 0.37
CA GLY A 304 -49.90 15.07 1.54
C GLY A 304 -51.37 15.06 1.11
N TYR A 305 -52.06 13.92 1.28
CA TYR A 305 -53.52 13.91 1.24
C TYR A 305 -54.04 14.43 2.58
N ARG A 306 -54.54 15.68 2.58
CA ARG A 306 -55.43 16.16 3.62
C ARG A 306 -56.74 15.40 3.43
N ASN A 307 -57.11 14.52 4.36
CA ASN A 307 -58.45 13.98 4.42
C ASN A 307 -59.41 15.14 4.73
N SER A 308 -59.96 15.78 3.71
CA SER A 308 -61.09 16.69 3.85
C SER A 308 -62.35 15.86 4.07
N ALA A 309 -62.49 15.31 5.26
CA ALA A 309 -63.78 14.86 5.77
C ALA A 309 -64.51 16.08 6.36
N SER A 310 -65.05 16.95 5.51
CA SER A 310 -66.07 17.90 5.96
C SER A 310 -67.44 17.28 5.70
N ARG A 311 -68.04 16.80 6.79
CA ARG A 311 -69.44 16.41 6.94
C ARG A 311 -70.36 17.42 6.23
N SER A 312 -71.13 16.98 5.25
CA SER A 312 -72.34 17.69 4.84
C SER A 312 -73.47 17.33 5.81
N SER A 313 -73.58 18.06 6.91
CA SER A 313 -74.79 18.11 7.72
C SER A 313 -75.83 18.94 6.97
N GLY A 314 -76.70 18.27 6.21
CA GLY A 314 -77.90 18.90 5.63
C GLY A 314 -78.96 19.14 6.72
N PRO A 315 -79.69 20.26 6.70
CA PRO A 315 -80.67 20.58 7.71
C PRO A 315 -81.96 19.79 7.53
N ILE A 316 -82.55 19.40 8.66
CA ILE A 316 -83.85 18.77 8.81
C ILE A 316 -84.95 19.79 8.48
N SER A 317 -85.89 19.47 7.59
CA SER A 317 -87.21 20.10 7.56
C SER A 317 -88.32 19.04 7.63
N ASN A 318 -89.19 19.23 8.62
CA ASN A 318 -90.43 18.47 8.85
C ASN A 318 -91.54 18.98 7.92
N GLY A 319 -92.44 18.08 7.49
CA GLY A 319 -93.75 18.49 6.94
C GLY A 319 -94.56 17.42 6.20
N GLY A 320 -95.35 16.65 6.93
CA GLY A 320 -96.78 16.36 6.63
C GLY A 320 -97.21 15.58 5.38
N ASN A 321 -97.65 14.33 5.63
CA ASN A 321 -98.76 13.57 5.01
C ASN A 321 -99.37 14.01 3.66
N GLN A 322 -99.40 13.08 2.67
CA GLN A 322 -100.65 12.47 2.18
C GLN A 322 -100.40 11.35 1.13
N LEU A 323 -100.78 10.12 1.53
CA LEU A 323 -101.63 9.13 0.85
C LEU A 323 -101.39 8.69 -0.62
N ARG A 324 -101.28 7.35 -0.72
CA ARG A 324 -101.92 6.41 -1.68
C ARG A 324 -101.33 6.24 -3.09
N GLY A 325 -101.04 4.98 -3.41
CA GLY A 325 -101.02 4.47 -4.79
C GLY A 325 -100.03 3.32 -5.00
N GLY A 326 -100.36 2.14 -4.47
CA GLY A 326 -99.70 0.91 -4.92
C GLY A 326 -100.16 0.57 -6.33
N HIS A 327 -99.23 0.18 -7.19
CA HIS A 327 -99.48 -0.73 -8.30
C HIS A 327 -98.19 -1.49 -8.62
N ILE A 328 -98.27 -2.80 -8.44
CA ILE A 328 -97.39 -3.81 -9.03
C ILE A 328 -98.04 -4.17 -10.38
N GLU A 329 -97.26 -4.29 -11.45
CA GLU A 329 -97.17 -5.50 -12.29
C GLU A 329 -96.30 -5.28 -13.54
N LEU A 330 -95.41 -6.26 -13.73
CA LEU A 330 -94.77 -6.79 -14.95
C LEU A 330 -93.77 -5.93 -15.72
#